data_AF-A0A2W4II78-F1
#
_entry.id   AF-A0A2W4II78-F1
#
_cell.length_a   1.000
_cell.length_b   1.000
_cell.length_c   1.000
_cell.angle_alpha   90.00
_cell.angle_beta   90.00
_cell.angle_gamma   90.00
#
_symmetry.space_group_name_H-M   'P 1'
#
loop_
_entity.id
_entity.type
_entity.pdbx_description
1 polymer ?
#
loop_
_entity_poly.entity_id
_entity_poly.type
_entity_poly.pdbx_seq_one_letter_code
_entity_poly.pdbx_strand_id
1 'polypeptide(L)'
;MFGSGKAAGPRNVRLPKQSAMPSYGDIEFLSQEARKIIGRCVELPWTGADRKHDFILSVRYEHDQGDPNWTMFETGLSGNVEVWNYATRDITLICNLLATASGSSSVEDFVPSQALLGKASDVGTATVTATVTNPTIGGGMAPVTFEPPRPGAKATLEGDLKNLQVPNLLQSINLAKMVGKLDIRTRAEKAEVYFVDGNPVHAMIKEVKGDHALIELITWQVGEFRFWPDEQTTEKSVSRRLDAMLMEGVTLLDQSKYLDSAGLKMESVLVKKNAMISEEEFQARLSKGAPLDLTQQLDFYELIDNKNSLFDLLRKRPMNKVGWVPILFNLVSCGLVQVTDQAPQQSRLANLKALGIDETAIQQVTKNLLRPETGILTYHAFIYFLDQEYLRYEYFNLPFSLLIFSMGMRKTNAAGGTSVEALQMLGVRRAMQRIGLVKRQVDQVGHYETFDYAIILPNTNSMAAGALANRIVSVLLEAPLSSDMDSRSLALAFGVATVPEDCQELDKLITLAKRARDRAKQGQNRVVLGRDVQAPQGQSAPPPPQPPPSY
;
A
#
# COMPACT_ATOMS: atom_id res chain seq x y z
N MET A 1 58.29 -5.82 -48.72
CA MET A 1 56.98 -6.49 -48.58
C MET A 1 56.92 -7.15 -47.21
N PHE A 2 56.40 -6.46 -46.21
CA PHE A 2 56.11 -7.06 -44.90
C PHE A 2 54.59 -7.23 -44.82
N GLY A 3 54.11 -8.46 -45.05
CA GLY A 3 52.70 -8.79 -44.92
C GLY A 3 52.30 -8.77 -43.45
N SER A 4 51.42 -7.84 -43.07
CA SER A 4 50.88 -7.76 -41.72
C SER A 4 50.07 -9.02 -41.42
N GLY A 5 50.52 -9.82 -40.45
CA GLY A 5 49.71 -10.87 -39.86
C GLY A 5 48.46 -10.25 -39.26
N LYS A 6 47.29 -10.55 -39.83
CA LYS A 6 45.98 -10.20 -39.26
C LYS A 6 45.91 -10.79 -37.85
N ALA A 7 45.94 -9.92 -36.83
CA ALA A 7 45.66 -10.31 -35.46
C ALA A 7 44.29 -11.01 -35.41
N ALA A 8 44.24 -12.21 -34.82
CA ALA A 8 43.00 -12.94 -34.62
C ALA A 8 42.04 -12.08 -33.77
N GLY A 9 40.85 -11.80 -34.30
CA GLY A 9 39.84 -11.00 -33.61
C GLY A 9 39.43 -11.62 -32.26
N PRO A 10 38.86 -10.80 -31.35
CA PRO A 10 38.50 -11.25 -30.01
C PRO A 10 37.52 -12.44 -30.06
N ARG A 11 37.86 -13.52 -29.35
CA ARG A 11 37.02 -14.73 -29.27
C ARG A 11 35.71 -14.41 -28.53
N ASN A 12 34.58 -14.63 -29.19
CA ASN A 12 33.26 -14.57 -28.57
C ASN A 12 33.15 -15.60 -27.43
N VAL A 13 32.44 -15.25 -26.36
CA VAL A 13 32.27 -16.13 -25.20
C VAL A 13 30.80 -16.35 -24.91
N ARG A 14 30.41 -17.62 -24.85
CA ARG A 14 29.05 -18.04 -24.53
C ARG A 14 29.04 -18.65 -23.14
N LEU A 15 28.22 -18.10 -22.26
CA LEU A 15 28.02 -18.55 -20.90
C LEU A 15 27.11 -19.79 -20.84
N PRO A 16 27.14 -20.57 -19.74
CA PRO A 16 26.25 -21.70 -19.56
C PRO A 16 24.77 -21.29 -19.64
N LYS A 17 23.94 -22.14 -20.24
CA LYS A 17 22.51 -21.88 -20.38
C LYS A 17 21.81 -21.86 -19.02
N GLN A 18 21.07 -20.79 -18.74
CA GLN A 18 20.28 -20.64 -17.52
C GLN A 18 18.86 -21.21 -17.70
N SER A 19 18.28 -21.74 -16.62
CA SER A 19 16.93 -22.31 -16.59
C SER A 19 15.82 -21.29 -16.37
N ALA A 20 16.17 -20.03 -16.09
CA ALA A 20 15.27 -18.92 -15.82
C ALA A 20 15.83 -17.62 -16.44
N MET A 21 15.01 -16.56 -16.46
CA MET A 21 15.41 -15.25 -16.97
C MET A 21 16.63 -14.69 -16.22
N PRO A 22 17.60 -14.07 -16.93
CA PRO A 22 18.78 -13.48 -16.30
C PRO A 22 18.40 -12.44 -15.26
N SER A 23 19.03 -12.51 -14.10
CA SER A 23 18.89 -11.50 -13.05
C SER A 23 19.67 -10.23 -13.42
N TYR A 24 19.38 -9.10 -12.75
CA TYR A 24 20.18 -7.88 -12.87
C TYR A 24 21.67 -8.14 -12.63
N GLY A 25 22.02 -9.02 -11.68
CA GLY A 25 23.41 -9.39 -11.40
C GLY A 25 24.06 -10.15 -12.58
N ASP A 26 23.30 -10.98 -13.28
CA ASP A 26 23.79 -11.68 -14.49
C ASP A 26 24.03 -10.70 -15.65
N ILE A 27 23.16 -9.70 -15.80
CA ILE A 27 23.29 -8.66 -16.84
C ILE A 27 24.46 -7.72 -16.50
N GLU A 28 24.66 -7.38 -15.23
CA GLU A 28 25.83 -6.64 -14.77
C GLU A 28 27.12 -7.44 -15.05
N PHE A 29 27.12 -8.74 -14.76
CA PHE A 29 28.26 -9.63 -15.05
C PHE A 29 28.58 -9.71 -16.54
N LEU A 30 27.56 -9.85 -17.40
CA LEU A 30 27.69 -9.83 -18.87
C LEU A 30 28.38 -8.56 -19.35
N SER A 31 27.93 -7.41 -18.87
CA SER A 31 28.51 -6.11 -19.21
C SER A 31 29.97 -5.99 -18.75
N GLN A 32 30.27 -6.40 -17.51
CA GLN A 32 31.64 -6.39 -16.97
C GLN A 32 32.58 -7.31 -17.76
N GLU A 33 32.11 -8.50 -18.15
CA GLU A 33 32.92 -9.46 -18.90
C GLU A 33 33.19 -9.01 -20.34
N ALA A 34 32.21 -8.37 -21.00
CA ALA A 34 32.38 -7.78 -22.32
C ALA A 34 33.28 -6.55 -22.30
N ARG A 35 33.26 -5.76 -21.21
CA ARG A 35 34.11 -4.57 -21.04
C ARG A 35 35.60 -4.90 -20.93
N LYS A 36 35.95 -6.11 -20.47
CA LYS A 36 37.35 -6.53 -20.31
C LYS A 36 38.12 -6.56 -21.62
N ILE A 37 37.45 -6.83 -22.75
CA ILE A 37 38.09 -6.94 -24.07
C ILE A 37 37.19 -6.26 -25.10
N ILE A 38 37.60 -5.09 -25.58
CA ILE A 38 36.86 -4.34 -26.62
C ILE A 38 36.70 -5.21 -27.88
N GLY A 39 35.50 -5.25 -28.43
CA GLY A 39 35.11 -6.08 -29.57
C GLY A 39 34.70 -7.52 -29.22
N ARG A 40 34.82 -7.96 -27.96
CA ARG A 40 34.35 -9.28 -27.52
C ARG A 40 32.84 -9.30 -27.35
N CYS A 41 32.19 -10.27 -28.00
CA CYS A 41 30.77 -10.56 -27.77
C CYS A 41 30.63 -11.56 -26.62
N VAL A 42 29.81 -11.25 -25.62
CA VAL A 42 29.46 -12.19 -24.55
C VAL A 42 27.98 -12.53 -24.65
N GLU A 43 27.66 -13.83 -24.70
CA GLU A 43 26.30 -14.34 -24.91
C GLU A 43 25.83 -15.16 -23.69
N LEU A 44 24.60 -14.89 -23.23
CA LEU A 44 23.93 -15.65 -22.19
C LEU A 44 22.61 -16.25 -22.72
N PRO A 45 22.55 -17.57 -22.93
CA PRO A 45 21.32 -18.25 -23.29
C PRO A 45 20.47 -18.58 -22.05
N TRP A 46 19.14 -18.46 -22.15
CA TRP A 46 18.21 -18.96 -21.14
C TRP A 46 16.91 -19.50 -21.75
N THR A 47 16.12 -20.20 -20.95
CA THR A 47 14.77 -20.64 -21.31
C THR A 47 13.73 -19.73 -20.68
N GLY A 48 12.79 -19.22 -21.48
CA GLY A 48 11.71 -18.35 -21.03
C GLY A 48 10.75 -19.03 -20.05
N ALA A 49 9.92 -18.24 -19.36
CA ALA A 49 9.00 -18.73 -18.32
C ALA A 49 8.00 -19.77 -18.84
N ASP A 50 7.64 -19.73 -20.12
CA ASP A 50 6.73 -20.69 -20.75
C ASP A 50 7.37 -22.05 -21.11
N ARG A 51 8.71 -22.17 -20.94
CA ARG A 51 9.55 -23.33 -21.29
C ARG A 51 9.52 -23.79 -22.75
N LYS A 52 8.92 -23.01 -23.66
CA LYS A 52 8.83 -23.30 -25.09
C LYS A 52 9.77 -22.44 -25.92
N HIS A 53 10.08 -21.23 -25.44
CA HIS A 53 10.97 -20.30 -26.14
C HIS A 53 12.32 -20.20 -25.44
N ASP A 54 13.39 -20.32 -26.22
CA ASP A 54 14.77 -20.16 -25.77
C ASP A 54 15.30 -18.81 -26.27
N PHE A 55 15.91 -18.03 -25.39
CA PHE A 55 16.42 -16.70 -25.72
C PHE A 55 17.93 -16.61 -25.50
N ILE A 56 18.57 -15.66 -26.17
CA ILE A 56 20.00 -15.38 -26.04
C ILE A 56 20.17 -13.87 -25.94
N LEU A 57 20.83 -13.41 -24.88
CA LEU A 57 21.20 -12.01 -24.70
C LEU A 57 22.67 -11.89 -25.01
N SER A 58 23.02 -10.96 -25.88
CA SER A 58 24.39 -10.69 -26.27
C SER A 58 24.76 -9.24 -25.97
N VAL A 59 26.02 -9.02 -25.56
CA VAL A 59 26.57 -7.69 -25.34
C VAL A 59 27.96 -7.57 -25.94
N ARG A 60 28.23 -6.44 -26.58
CA ARG A 60 29.52 -6.10 -27.18
C ARG A 60 29.84 -4.62 -27.00
N TYR A 61 31.08 -4.31 -26.63
CA TYR A 61 31.63 -2.96 -26.71
C TYR A 61 32.31 -2.77 -28.06
N GLU A 62 31.80 -1.89 -28.90
CA GLU A 62 32.45 -1.51 -30.17
C GLU A 62 33.44 -0.35 -29.97
N HIS A 63 34.44 -0.27 -30.85
CA HIS A 63 35.58 0.65 -30.69
C HIS A 63 35.21 2.14 -30.88
N ASP A 64 34.00 2.43 -31.37
CA ASP A 64 33.55 3.77 -31.81
C ASP A 64 32.28 4.26 -31.08
N GLN A 65 31.69 3.42 -30.20
CA GLN A 65 30.52 3.80 -29.39
C GLN A 65 30.85 3.57 -27.92
N GLY A 66 30.73 4.63 -27.11
CA GLY A 66 31.03 4.56 -25.68
C GLY A 66 30.08 3.65 -24.90
N ASP A 67 28.96 3.25 -25.47
CA ASP A 67 27.92 2.46 -24.81
C ASP A 67 27.94 1.02 -25.31
N PRO A 68 27.72 0.03 -24.42
CA PRO A 68 27.63 -1.37 -24.84
C PRO A 68 26.41 -1.56 -25.73
N ASN A 69 26.62 -2.27 -26.83
CA ASN A 69 25.54 -2.67 -27.71
C ASN A 69 24.96 -4.02 -27.24
N TRP A 70 23.67 -4.01 -26.92
CA TRP A 70 22.91 -5.17 -26.45
C TRP A 70 22.00 -5.67 -27.56
N THR A 71 22.01 -6.98 -27.80
CA THR A 71 21.12 -7.61 -28.78
C THR A 71 20.49 -8.85 -28.17
N MET A 72 19.17 -8.95 -28.25
CA MET A 72 18.41 -10.12 -27.83
C MET A 72 17.99 -10.94 -29.05
N PHE A 73 18.20 -12.25 -28.97
CA PHE A 73 17.77 -13.21 -29.97
C PHE A 73 16.77 -14.20 -29.37
N GLU A 74 15.80 -14.59 -30.17
CA GLU A 74 14.91 -15.72 -29.91
C GLU A 74 15.36 -16.91 -30.77
N THR A 75 15.51 -18.08 -30.14
CA THR A 75 16.01 -19.29 -30.79
C THR A 75 14.82 -20.04 -31.38
N GLY A 76 14.61 -19.91 -32.69
CA GLY A 76 13.57 -20.60 -33.44
C GLY A 76 14.08 -21.88 -34.13
N LEU A 77 13.15 -22.62 -34.75
CA LEU A 77 13.45 -23.87 -35.49
C LEU A 77 14.38 -23.67 -36.70
N SER A 78 14.48 -22.44 -37.23
CA SER A 78 15.25 -22.07 -38.42
C SER A 78 16.51 -21.23 -38.13
N GLY A 79 16.80 -20.94 -36.85
CA GLY A 79 17.94 -20.13 -36.41
C GLY A 79 17.57 -19.10 -35.35
N ASN A 80 18.55 -18.27 -34.97
CA ASN A 80 18.37 -17.18 -34.01
C ASN A 80 17.76 -15.97 -34.74
N VAL A 81 16.60 -15.51 -34.31
CA VAL A 81 15.94 -14.29 -34.83
C VAL A 81 16.20 -13.14 -33.87
N GLU A 82 16.66 -12.00 -34.39
CA GLU A 82 16.90 -10.79 -33.60
C GLU A 82 15.57 -10.16 -33.18
N VAL A 83 15.37 -9.99 -31.87
CA VAL A 83 14.16 -9.41 -31.28
C VAL A 83 14.31 -7.89 -31.13
N TRP A 84 15.46 -7.43 -30.64
CA TRP A 84 15.80 -6.01 -30.52
C TRP A 84 17.30 -5.79 -30.35
N ASN A 85 17.71 -4.54 -30.56
CA ASN A 85 19.10 -4.07 -30.49
C ASN A 85 19.16 -2.65 -29.92
N TYR A 86 19.91 -2.45 -28.85
CA TYR A 86 20.02 -1.17 -28.15
C TYR A 86 21.45 -0.92 -27.64
N ALA A 87 22.00 0.24 -27.96
CA ALA A 87 23.22 0.75 -27.34
C ALA A 87 22.87 1.57 -26.10
N THR A 88 23.15 1.03 -24.91
CA THR A 88 22.85 1.71 -23.64
C THR A 88 23.72 1.19 -22.49
N ARG A 89 24.09 2.08 -21.56
CA ARG A 89 24.69 1.70 -20.27
C ARG A 89 23.66 1.43 -19.18
N ASP A 90 22.39 1.76 -19.42
CA ASP A 90 21.31 1.58 -18.46
C ASP A 90 20.89 0.11 -18.42
N ILE A 91 21.38 -0.61 -17.41
CA ILE A 91 21.08 -2.02 -17.17
C ILE A 91 19.60 -2.20 -16.82
N THR A 92 18.97 -1.23 -16.15
CA THR A 92 17.55 -1.26 -15.78
C THR A 92 16.66 -1.24 -17.01
N LEU A 93 17.03 -0.46 -18.03
CA LEU A 93 16.36 -0.48 -19.33
C LEU A 93 16.43 -1.87 -20.00
N ILE A 94 17.60 -2.52 -19.95
CA ILE A 94 17.77 -3.88 -20.49
C ILE A 94 16.93 -4.90 -19.72
N CYS A 95 16.88 -4.83 -18.39
CA CYS A 95 16.00 -5.67 -17.57
C CYS A 95 14.52 -5.52 -17.97
N ASN A 96 14.05 -4.28 -18.16
CA ASN A 96 12.68 -3.98 -18.57
C ASN A 96 12.35 -4.50 -19.98
N LEU A 97 13.30 -4.38 -20.92
CA LEU A 97 13.16 -4.91 -22.27
C LEU A 97 13.10 -6.45 -22.28
N LEU A 98 13.91 -7.12 -21.44
CA LEU A 98 13.89 -8.58 -21.29
C LEU A 98 12.58 -9.08 -20.69
N ALA A 99 12.06 -8.40 -19.67
CA ALA A 99 10.78 -8.74 -19.04
C ALA A 99 9.61 -8.59 -20.04
N THR A 100 9.67 -7.54 -20.87
CA THR A 100 8.66 -7.27 -21.90
C THR A 100 8.71 -8.31 -23.03
N ALA A 101 9.91 -8.65 -23.53
CA ALA A 101 10.09 -9.60 -24.62
C ALA A 101 9.83 -11.06 -24.21
N SER A 102 10.03 -11.42 -22.94
CA SER A 102 9.80 -12.77 -22.42
C SER A 102 8.36 -13.03 -21.96
N GLY A 103 7.46 -12.05 -22.11
CA GLY A 103 6.03 -12.18 -21.79
C GLY A 103 5.70 -12.22 -20.28
N SER A 104 6.64 -11.83 -19.40
CA SER A 104 6.39 -11.73 -17.96
C SER A 104 5.80 -10.37 -17.61
N SER A 105 4.50 -10.31 -17.34
CA SER A 105 3.79 -9.11 -16.88
C SER A 105 3.95 -8.90 -15.37
N SER A 106 5.18 -8.65 -14.92
CA SER A 106 5.45 -8.17 -13.56
C SER A 106 6.73 -7.34 -13.59
N VAL A 107 6.62 -6.04 -13.36
CA VAL A 107 7.78 -5.20 -13.04
C VAL A 107 8.08 -5.45 -11.56
N GLU A 108 8.78 -6.56 -11.27
CA GLU A 108 9.41 -6.78 -9.97
C GLU A 108 10.73 -6.01 -9.96
N ASP A 109 10.83 -5.05 -9.04
CA ASP A 109 11.96 -4.14 -8.88
C ASP A 109 13.29 -4.89 -8.69
N PHE A 110 14.12 -4.84 -9.72
CA PHE A 110 15.51 -5.26 -9.71
C PHE A 110 16.41 -4.12 -9.20
N VAL A 111 16.98 -4.25 -8.00
CA VAL A 111 18.23 -3.56 -7.58
C VAL A 111 18.97 -4.41 -6.52
N PRO A 112 20.30 -4.28 -6.33
CA PRO A 112 21.24 -5.36 -6.52
C PRO A 112 21.91 -5.81 -5.22
N SER A 113 21.90 -7.11 -4.94
CA SER A 113 22.79 -7.72 -3.96
C SER A 113 24.05 -8.22 -4.69
N GLN A 114 25.11 -7.41 -4.68
CA GLN A 114 26.44 -7.85 -5.12
C GLN A 114 26.93 -8.99 -4.23
N ALA A 115 27.21 -10.11 -4.89
CA ALA A 115 27.60 -11.37 -4.30
C ALA A 115 29.05 -11.39 -3.81
N LEU A 116 29.22 -12.13 -2.72
CA LEU A 116 30.45 -12.82 -2.33
C LEU A 116 30.92 -13.82 -3.40
N LEU A 117 32.22 -14.13 -3.31
CA LEU A 117 33.03 -15.17 -3.95
C LEU A 117 33.55 -14.85 -5.36
N GLY A 118 34.86 -14.80 -5.62
CA GLY A 118 36.05 -15.10 -4.83
C GLY A 118 37.21 -15.48 -5.79
N LYS A 119 38.46 -15.37 -5.34
CA LYS A 119 39.53 -16.33 -5.67
C LYS A 119 40.79 -16.05 -4.85
N ALA A 120 41.29 -17.12 -4.25
CA ALA A 120 42.59 -17.24 -3.64
C ALA A 120 43.69 -17.46 -4.71
N SER A 121 44.95 -17.42 -4.23
CA SER A 121 46.28 -17.62 -4.88
C SER A 121 46.86 -16.38 -5.58
N ASP A 122 48.09 -15.92 -5.35
CA ASP A 122 49.25 -16.54 -4.68
C ASP A 122 50.36 -15.50 -4.33
N VAL A 123 51.20 -15.84 -3.34
CA VAL A 123 52.63 -15.46 -3.08
C VAL A 123 53.05 -13.98 -2.88
N GLY A 124 53.76 -13.73 -1.75
CA GLY A 124 54.97 -12.89 -1.75
C GLY A 124 55.08 -11.76 -0.71
N THR A 125 55.76 -12.06 0.40
CA THR A 125 56.57 -11.16 1.29
C THR A 125 56.62 -9.65 0.99
N ALA A 126 56.26 -8.82 1.98
CA ALA A 126 57.17 -7.91 2.70
C ALA A 126 56.41 -6.88 3.57
N THR A 127 56.93 -6.68 4.78
CA THR A 127 56.71 -5.60 5.74
C THR A 127 56.67 -4.21 5.10
N VAL A 128 55.76 -3.31 5.52
CA VAL A 128 56.05 -1.94 6.01
C VAL A 128 54.82 -1.39 6.74
N THR A 129 55.08 -0.91 7.95
CA THR A 129 54.26 -0.11 8.86
C THR A 129 53.83 1.21 8.20
N ALA A 130 52.54 1.54 8.20
CA ALA A 130 52.08 2.90 7.91
C ALA A 130 50.92 3.28 8.84
N THR A 131 51.29 3.91 9.95
CA THR A 131 50.41 4.77 10.75
C THR A 131 49.94 5.94 9.89
N VAL A 132 48.64 5.99 9.61
CA VAL A 132 47.98 7.21 9.14
C VAL A 132 46.91 7.57 10.16
N THR A 133 47.29 8.45 11.07
CA THR A 133 46.38 9.28 11.84
C THR A 133 45.65 10.24 10.90
N ASN A 134 44.33 10.29 10.96
CA ASN A 134 43.62 11.56 10.86
C ASN A 134 42.25 11.51 11.54
N PRO A 135 41.76 12.68 12.00
CA PRO A 135 40.96 12.82 13.20
C PRO A 135 39.46 12.67 12.97
N THR A 136 38.79 12.42 14.08
CA THR A 136 37.35 12.39 14.27
C THR A 136 36.70 13.72 13.86
N ILE A 137 35.54 13.67 13.20
CA ILE A 137 34.25 14.24 13.64
C ILE A 137 33.18 13.85 12.60
N GLY A 138 32.14 13.15 13.05
CA GLY A 138 30.95 12.81 12.25
C GLY A 138 30.22 11.58 12.77
N GLY A 139 29.39 11.76 13.81
CA GLY A 139 28.37 10.85 14.35
C GLY A 139 28.41 9.37 13.92
N GLY A 140 29.29 8.57 14.54
CA GLY A 140 29.34 7.12 14.35
C GLY A 140 28.35 6.39 15.25
N MET A 141 27.40 5.67 14.65
CA MET A 141 26.59 4.63 15.31
C MET A 141 27.52 3.58 15.93
N ALA A 142 27.23 3.14 17.16
CA ALA A 142 27.97 2.07 17.82
C ALA A 142 27.85 0.74 17.03
N PRO A 143 28.95 0.02 16.77
CA PRO A 143 28.91 -1.28 16.10
C PRO A 143 28.24 -2.35 17.00
N VAL A 144 27.57 -3.32 16.39
CA VAL A 144 26.99 -4.47 17.10
C VAL A 144 28.12 -5.35 17.63
N THR A 145 28.36 -5.32 18.94
CA THR A 145 29.40 -6.12 19.59
C THR A 145 28.88 -7.51 19.91
N PHE A 146 29.66 -8.54 19.58
CA PHE A 146 29.45 -9.92 20.03
C PHE A 146 30.48 -10.26 21.10
N GLU A 147 30.02 -10.68 22.27
CA GLU A 147 30.90 -11.18 23.32
C GLU A 147 31.11 -12.68 23.10
N PRO A 148 32.36 -13.15 22.96
CA PRO A 148 32.64 -14.57 22.83
C PRO A 148 32.31 -15.28 24.15
N PRO A 149 31.66 -16.47 24.11
CA PRO A 149 31.28 -17.20 25.32
C PRO A 149 32.48 -17.66 26.15
N ARG A 150 33.65 -17.83 25.54
CA ARG A 150 34.93 -18.14 26.20
C ARG A 150 36.08 -17.36 25.56
N PRO A 151 37.10 -16.94 26.34
CA PRO A 151 38.30 -16.33 25.77
C PRO A 151 38.98 -17.28 24.79
N GLY A 152 39.07 -16.90 23.51
CA GLY A 152 39.70 -17.70 22.44
C GLY A 152 38.76 -18.56 21.59
N ALA A 153 37.45 -18.56 21.84
CA ALA A 153 36.48 -19.21 20.96
C ALA A 153 36.44 -18.52 19.58
N LYS A 154 36.46 -19.31 18.49
CA LYS A 154 36.30 -18.81 17.12
C LYS A 154 34.92 -19.20 16.61
N ALA A 155 34.19 -18.24 16.04
CA ALA A 155 32.94 -18.52 15.35
C ALA A 155 33.25 -19.32 14.07
N THR A 156 32.50 -20.39 13.81
CA THR A 156 32.66 -21.18 12.57
C THR A 156 31.75 -20.73 11.44
N LEU A 157 30.67 -20.02 11.78
CA LEU A 157 29.74 -19.44 10.82
C LEU A 157 29.44 -18.01 11.28
N GLU A 158 29.64 -17.03 10.41
CA GLU A 158 29.33 -15.63 10.67
C GLU A 158 28.77 -14.96 9.41
N GLY A 159 27.87 -13.99 9.59
CA GLY A 159 27.26 -13.29 8.46
C GLY A 159 26.14 -12.32 8.85
N ASP A 160 25.51 -11.74 7.83
CA ASP A 160 24.36 -10.83 7.96
C ASP A 160 23.09 -11.53 7.48
N LEU A 161 22.00 -11.37 8.23
CA LEU A 161 20.66 -11.87 7.91
C LEU A 161 20.10 -11.30 6.61
N LYS A 162 20.60 -10.14 6.15
CA LYS A 162 20.26 -9.58 4.83
C LYS A 162 20.72 -10.49 3.68
N ASN A 163 21.86 -11.17 3.85
CA ASN A 163 22.45 -12.02 2.83
C ASN A 163 22.00 -13.48 2.97
N LEU A 164 21.77 -13.94 4.21
CA LEU A 164 21.30 -15.29 4.51
C LEU A 164 20.11 -15.22 5.47
N GLN A 165 18.91 -15.49 4.96
CA GLN A 165 17.70 -15.49 5.77
C GLN A 165 17.74 -16.58 6.85
N VAL A 166 17.10 -16.31 8.00
CA VAL A 166 17.05 -17.21 9.16
C VAL A 166 16.57 -18.63 8.81
N PRO A 167 15.53 -18.86 7.97
CA PRO A 167 15.12 -20.21 7.57
C PRO A 167 16.26 -21.04 6.96
N ASN A 168 17.02 -20.44 6.03
CA ASN A 168 18.10 -21.12 5.32
C ASN A 168 19.26 -21.42 6.28
N LEU A 169 19.53 -20.51 7.22
CA LEU A 169 20.52 -20.71 8.26
C LEU A 169 20.15 -21.89 9.17
N LEU A 170 18.92 -21.94 9.68
CA LEU A 170 18.44 -23.04 10.51
C LEU A 170 18.46 -24.38 9.76
N GLN A 171 18.09 -24.40 8.48
CA GLN A 171 18.17 -25.60 7.63
C GLN A 171 19.62 -26.05 7.41
N SER A 172 20.55 -25.13 7.17
CA SER A 172 21.96 -25.47 6.97
C SER A 172 22.58 -26.14 8.21
N ILE A 173 22.26 -25.62 9.41
CA ILE A 173 22.69 -26.18 10.70
C ILE A 173 22.10 -27.58 10.91
N ASN A 174 20.84 -27.79 10.51
CA ASN A 174 20.18 -29.09 10.58
C ASN A 174 20.82 -30.12 9.63
N LEU A 175 21.02 -29.76 8.37
CA LEU A 175 21.63 -30.63 7.35
C LEU A 175 23.08 -30.99 7.68
N ALA A 176 23.84 -30.04 8.22
CA ALA A 176 25.22 -30.24 8.65
C ALA A 176 25.35 -30.91 10.04
N LYS A 177 24.22 -31.20 10.71
CA LYS A 177 24.17 -31.83 12.04
C LYS A 177 25.04 -31.13 13.09
N MET A 178 25.11 -29.80 13.01
CA MET A 178 26.02 -29.02 13.85
C MET A 178 25.55 -29.00 15.30
N VAL A 179 26.51 -28.90 16.22
CA VAL A 179 26.29 -28.79 17.67
C VAL A 179 26.91 -27.48 18.16
N GLY A 180 26.13 -26.67 18.86
CA GLY A 180 26.62 -25.38 19.34
C GLY A 180 25.53 -24.34 19.55
N LYS A 181 25.96 -23.09 19.74
CA LYS A 181 25.11 -21.92 20.00
C LYS A 181 25.12 -20.98 18.79
N LEU A 182 23.94 -20.65 18.28
CA LEU A 182 23.71 -19.56 17.34
C LEU A 182 23.32 -18.30 18.11
N ASP A 183 24.11 -17.24 17.99
CA ASP A 183 23.85 -15.91 18.54
C ASP A 183 23.49 -14.98 17.38
N ILE A 184 22.29 -14.40 17.42
CA ILE A 184 21.80 -13.45 16.42
C ILE A 184 21.50 -12.13 17.12
N ARG A 185 22.05 -11.03 16.60
CA ARG A 185 21.92 -9.70 17.19
C ARG A 185 21.42 -8.70 16.17
N THR A 186 20.40 -7.95 16.55
CA THR A 186 19.97 -6.73 15.86
C THR A 186 20.36 -5.51 16.69
N ARG A 187 20.06 -4.31 16.21
CA ARG A 187 20.30 -3.06 16.96
C ARG A 187 19.51 -2.98 18.27
N ALA A 188 18.43 -3.74 18.41
CA ALA A 188 17.49 -3.64 19.52
C ALA A 188 17.28 -4.95 20.30
N GLU A 189 17.59 -6.10 19.70
CA GLU A 189 17.24 -7.41 20.22
C GLU A 189 18.38 -8.42 20.07
N LYS A 190 18.47 -9.35 21.02
CA LYS A 190 19.39 -10.48 21.01
C LYS A 190 18.60 -11.78 21.06
N ALA A 191 18.98 -12.73 20.22
CA ALA A 191 18.42 -14.06 20.14
C ALA A 191 19.53 -15.11 20.28
N GLU A 192 19.25 -16.14 21.06
CA GLU A 192 20.17 -17.26 21.26
C GLU A 192 19.43 -18.58 21.00
N VAL A 193 20.02 -19.43 20.16
CA VAL A 193 19.48 -20.76 19.85
C VAL A 193 20.58 -21.80 20.00
N TYR A 194 20.31 -22.86 20.75
CA TYR A 194 21.24 -23.96 20.97
C TYR A 194 20.81 -25.19 20.20
N PHE A 195 21.78 -25.88 19.60
CA PHE A 195 21.57 -27.03 18.73
C PHE A 195 22.32 -28.26 19.22
N VAL A 196 21.69 -29.43 19.07
CA VAL A 196 22.29 -30.75 19.29
C VAL A 196 21.92 -31.64 18.10
N ASP A 197 22.93 -32.21 17.44
CA ASP A 197 22.80 -32.99 16.20
C ASP A 197 21.94 -32.28 15.14
N GLY A 198 22.14 -30.96 14.98
CA GLY A 198 21.39 -30.11 14.05
C GLY A 198 19.96 -29.76 14.49
N ASN A 199 19.45 -30.27 15.62
CA ASN A 199 18.12 -29.97 16.11
C ASN A 199 18.15 -28.87 17.19
N PRO A 200 17.28 -27.85 17.12
CA PRO A 200 17.21 -26.83 18.16
C PRO A 200 16.66 -27.45 19.46
N VAL A 201 17.38 -27.27 20.56
CA VAL A 201 16.99 -27.76 21.90
C VAL A 201 16.50 -26.64 22.81
N HIS A 202 17.01 -25.43 22.60
CA HIS A 202 16.66 -24.24 23.38
C HIS A 202 16.71 -23.02 22.48
N ALA A 203 15.71 -22.17 22.58
CA ALA A 203 15.67 -20.87 21.92
C ALA A 203 15.19 -19.80 22.91
N MET A 204 15.79 -18.61 22.83
CA MET A 204 15.45 -17.46 23.67
C MET A 204 15.62 -16.15 22.89
N ILE A 205 14.59 -15.31 22.92
CA ILE A 205 14.60 -13.92 22.43
C ILE A 205 14.09 -13.03 23.56
N LYS A 206 14.92 -12.13 24.08
CA LYS A 206 14.55 -11.27 25.23
C LYS A 206 13.92 -12.07 26.39
N GLU A 207 12.61 -11.97 26.58
CA GLU A 207 11.85 -12.68 27.62
C GLU A 207 11.08 -13.91 27.09
N VAL A 208 11.00 -14.09 25.77
CA VAL A 208 10.31 -15.21 25.12
C VAL A 208 11.26 -16.41 25.03
N LYS A 209 10.84 -17.56 25.55
CA LYS A 209 11.59 -18.82 25.51
C LYS A 209 10.81 -19.90 24.75
N GLY A 210 11.54 -20.80 24.08
CA GLY A 210 10.99 -22.02 23.46
C GLY A 210 10.52 -21.85 22.03
N ASP A 211 9.51 -22.63 21.63
CA ASP A 211 9.05 -22.74 20.23
C ASP A 211 8.66 -21.37 19.63
N HIS A 212 7.96 -20.52 20.39
CA HIS A 212 7.57 -19.17 19.95
C HIS A 212 8.76 -18.25 19.68
N ALA A 213 9.85 -18.39 20.43
CA ALA A 213 11.07 -17.62 20.21
C ALA A 213 11.69 -17.99 18.86
N LEU A 214 11.70 -19.28 18.49
CA LEU A 214 12.22 -19.72 17.21
C LEU A 214 11.34 -19.30 16.02
N ILE A 215 10.01 -19.37 16.18
CA ILE A 215 9.06 -18.91 15.15
C ILE A 215 9.19 -17.40 14.92
N GLU A 216 9.33 -16.62 15.99
CA GLU A 216 9.54 -15.18 15.90
C GLU A 216 10.88 -14.83 15.24
N LEU A 217 11.94 -15.59 15.56
CA LEU A 217 13.27 -15.43 14.96
C LEU A 217 13.25 -15.52 13.43
N ILE A 218 12.43 -16.42 12.89
CA ILE A 218 12.28 -16.60 11.44
C ILE A 218 11.78 -15.32 10.75
N THR A 219 11.06 -14.46 11.49
CA THR A 219 10.56 -13.19 10.95
C THR A 219 11.62 -12.08 10.86
N TRP A 220 12.83 -12.30 11.40
CA TRP A 220 13.90 -11.31 11.39
C TRP A 220 14.55 -11.21 10.00
N GLN A 221 14.53 -10.01 9.43
CA GLN A 221 15.10 -9.75 8.10
C GLN A 221 16.46 -9.03 8.14
N VAL A 222 16.86 -8.50 9.30
CA VAL A 222 18.09 -7.72 9.48
C VAL A 222 18.74 -8.11 10.80
N GLY A 223 20.05 -8.30 10.80
CA GLY A 223 20.84 -8.63 11.99
C GLY A 223 22.13 -9.32 11.63
N GLU A 224 23.07 -9.36 12.55
CA GLU A 224 24.30 -10.15 12.39
C GLU A 224 24.13 -11.48 13.15
N PHE A 225 24.70 -12.57 12.62
CA PHE A 225 24.69 -13.86 13.29
C PHE A 225 26.09 -14.43 13.44
N ARG A 226 26.30 -15.19 14.52
CA ARG A 226 27.52 -15.97 14.77
C ARG A 226 27.18 -17.32 15.37
N PHE A 227 27.81 -18.37 14.87
CA PHE A 227 27.71 -19.72 15.39
C PHE A 227 28.97 -20.11 16.17
N TRP A 228 28.78 -20.55 17.40
CA TRP A 228 29.81 -21.00 18.32
C TRP A 228 29.70 -22.53 18.49
N PRO A 229 30.64 -23.31 17.93
CA PRO A 229 30.65 -24.78 18.10
C PRO A 229 30.82 -25.19 19.55
N ASP A 230 30.39 -26.42 19.85
CA ASP A 230 30.62 -27.13 21.12
C ASP A 230 30.07 -26.43 22.37
N GLU A 231 29.26 -25.39 22.19
CA GLU A 231 28.56 -24.70 23.26
C GLU A 231 27.23 -25.41 23.55
N GLN A 232 27.09 -25.91 24.78
CA GLN A 232 25.93 -26.69 25.21
C GLN A 232 25.10 -25.90 26.22
N THR A 233 23.82 -26.25 26.31
CA THR A 233 22.89 -25.70 27.30
C THR A 233 22.29 -26.83 28.14
N THR A 234 21.98 -26.53 29.40
CA THR A 234 21.23 -27.41 30.30
C THR A 234 19.71 -27.22 30.16
N GLU A 235 19.27 -26.12 29.56
CA GLU A 235 17.84 -25.83 29.36
C GLU A 235 17.33 -26.50 28.08
N LYS A 236 16.14 -27.10 28.14
CA LYS A 236 15.40 -27.60 26.97
C LYS A 236 14.05 -26.91 26.91
N SER A 237 13.90 -25.98 25.97
CA SER A 237 12.67 -25.20 25.81
C SER A 237 11.96 -25.43 24.48
N VAL A 238 12.65 -26.03 23.50
CA VAL A 238 12.09 -26.36 22.19
C VAL A 238 11.58 -27.78 22.22
N SER A 239 10.30 -27.96 21.89
CA SER A 239 9.61 -29.24 21.95
C SER A 239 9.18 -29.76 20.57
N ARG A 240 8.94 -28.85 19.64
CA ARG A 240 8.45 -29.15 18.29
C ARG A 240 9.59 -29.43 17.32
N ARG A 241 9.26 -30.10 16.21
CA ARG A 241 10.20 -30.34 15.10
C ARG A 241 10.48 -29.05 14.34
N LEU A 242 11.73 -28.88 13.92
CA LEU A 242 12.20 -27.68 13.20
C LEU A 242 11.37 -27.42 11.93
N ASP A 243 11.08 -28.44 11.13
CA ASP A 243 10.33 -28.28 9.87
C ASP A 243 8.94 -27.65 10.07
N ALA A 244 8.23 -28.06 11.13
CA ALA A 244 6.92 -27.52 11.43
C ALA A 244 6.99 -26.05 11.89
N MET A 245 8.02 -25.69 12.66
CA MET A 245 8.26 -24.31 13.08
C MET A 245 8.73 -23.43 11.92
N LEU A 246 9.49 -23.99 10.97
CA LEU A 246 9.88 -23.29 9.75
C LEU A 246 8.68 -22.94 8.87
N MET A 247 7.76 -23.89 8.64
CA MET A 247 6.55 -23.63 7.85
C MET A 247 5.65 -22.55 8.50
N GLU A 248 5.49 -22.63 9.83
CA GLU A 248 4.73 -21.63 10.59
C GLU A 248 5.40 -20.26 10.57
N GLY A 249 6.73 -20.21 10.75
CA GLY A 249 7.52 -18.98 10.70
C GLY A 249 7.54 -18.32 9.33
N VAL A 250 7.61 -19.08 8.23
CA VAL A 250 7.51 -18.55 6.87
C VAL A 250 6.12 -17.96 6.62
N THR A 251 5.07 -18.66 7.04
CA THR A 251 3.69 -18.15 6.94
C THR A 251 3.54 -16.84 7.72
N LEU A 252 4.09 -16.78 8.95
CA LEU A 252 4.07 -15.58 9.79
C LEU A 252 4.86 -14.42 9.15
N LEU A 253 5.99 -14.72 8.50
CA LEU A 253 6.80 -13.74 7.78
C LEU A 253 6.01 -13.12 6.60
N ASP A 254 5.30 -13.94 5.83
CA ASP A 254 4.48 -13.45 4.71
C ASP A 254 3.29 -12.61 5.20
N GLN A 255 2.64 -13.03 6.30
CA GLN A 255 1.60 -12.23 6.95
C GLN A 255 2.12 -10.89 7.46
N SER A 256 3.31 -10.87 8.08
CA SER A 256 3.97 -9.63 8.51
C SER A 256 4.25 -8.71 7.31
N LYS A 257 4.81 -9.24 6.22
CA LYS A 257 5.08 -8.46 5.00
C LYS A 257 3.80 -7.90 4.37
N TYR A 258 2.71 -8.66 4.39
CA TYR A 258 1.41 -8.20 3.91
C TYR A 258 0.87 -7.03 4.75
N LEU A 259 1.03 -7.10 6.07
CA LEU A 259 0.65 -6.00 6.96
C LEU A 259 1.54 -4.78 6.75
N ASP A 260 2.85 -4.97 6.55
CA ASP A 260 3.79 -3.90 6.25
C ASP A 260 3.44 -3.20 4.93
N SER A 261 3.09 -3.96 3.88
CA SER A 261 2.64 -3.41 2.58
C SER A 261 1.26 -2.74 2.67
N ALA A 262 0.41 -3.17 3.60
CA ALA A 262 -0.83 -2.48 3.95
C ALA A 262 -0.62 -1.19 4.76
N GLY A 263 0.64 -0.81 5.04
CA GLY A 263 1.01 0.41 5.74
C GLY A 263 0.96 0.30 7.26
N LEU A 264 1.00 -0.92 7.83
CA LEU A 264 0.97 -1.11 9.26
C LEU A 264 2.28 -0.66 9.92
N LYS A 265 2.18 0.33 10.80
CA LYS A 265 3.21 0.70 11.78
C LYS A 265 2.64 0.55 13.18
N MET A 266 3.52 0.55 14.18
CA MET A 266 3.11 0.52 15.59
C MET A 266 2.24 1.73 15.97
N GLU A 267 2.44 2.86 15.29
CA GLU A 267 1.69 4.11 15.45
C GLU A 267 0.40 4.17 14.60
N SER A 268 0.22 3.24 13.64
CA SER A 268 -0.96 3.23 12.78
C SER A 268 -2.21 2.85 13.58
N VAL A 269 -3.33 3.43 13.18
CA VAL A 269 -4.63 3.21 13.82
C VAL A 269 -5.39 2.15 13.05
N LEU A 270 -6.08 1.28 13.79
CA LEU A 270 -6.96 0.27 13.23
C LEU A 270 -8.39 0.79 13.23
N VAL A 271 -9.03 0.81 12.06
CA VAL A 271 -10.42 1.27 11.89
C VAL A 271 -11.29 0.13 11.39
N LYS A 272 -12.38 -0.16 12.10
CA LYS A 272 -13.43 -1.10 11.67
C LYS A 272 -14.15 -0.54 10.45
N LYS A 273 -14.19 -1.31 9.36
CA LYS A 273 -14.95 -0.93 8.15
C LYS A 273 -16.46 -0.97 8.38
N ASN A 274 -16.93 -1.89 9.23
CA ASN A 274 -18.34 -2.05 9.56
C ASN A 274 -18.52 -1.93 11.08
N ALA A 275 -19.17 -0.84 11.53
CA ALA A 275 -19.39 -0.59 12.96
C ALA A 275 -20.41 -1.55 13.62
N MET A 276 -21.25 -2.22 12.83
CA MET A 276 -22.28 -3.16 13.28
C MET A 276 -22.28 -4.39 12.36
N ILE A 277 -21.49 -5.40 12.69
CA ILE A 277 -21.50 -6.72 12.03
C ILE A 277 -22.03 -7.74 13.04
N SER A 278 -22.92 -8.64 12.63
CA SER A 278 -23.35 -9.75 13.50
C SER A 278 -22.21 -10.76 13.65
N GLU A 279 -22.18 -11.50 14.77
CA GLU A 279 -21.18 -12.53 15.02
C GLU A 279 -21.19 -13.62 13.92
N GLU A 280 -22.37 -13.98 13.42
CA GLU A 280 -22.55 -14.91 12.30
C GLU A 280 -21.93 -14.39 11.00
N GLU A 281 -22.11 -13.09 10.67
CA GLU A 281 -21.52 -12.48 9.48
C GLU A 281 -20.00 -12.33 9.64
N PHE A 282 -19.52 -12.04 10.86
CA PHE A 282 -18.10 -12.00 11.19
C PHE A 282 -17.43 -13.35 10.98
N GLN A 283 -18.03 -14.43 11.49
CA GLN A 283 -17.56 -15.80 11.27
C GLN A 283 -17.58 -16.19 9.79
N ALA A 284 -18.62 -15.80 9.05
CA ALA A 284 -18.71 -16.06 7.62
C ALA A 284 -17.63 -15.34 6.80
N ARG A 285 -17.14 -14.17 7.25
CA ARG A 285 -16.02 -13.48 6.60
C ARG A 285 -14.67 -14.06 7.00
N LEU A 286 -14.50 -14.45 8.26
CA LEU A 286 -13.27 -15.09 8.75
C LEU A 286 -13.07 -16.51 8.22
N SER A 287 -14.13 -17.22 7.82
CA SER A 287 -14.00 -18.54 7.17
C SER A 287 -13.23 -18.50 5.84
N LYS A 288 -13.05 -17.32 5.24
CA LYS A 288 -12.21 -17.09 4.05
C LYS A 288 -10.74 -16.85 4.39
N GLY A 289 -10.41 -16.62 5.66
CA GLY A 289 -9.06 -16.33 6.16
C GLY A 289 -8.31 -17.59 6.62
N ALA A 290 -7.14 -17.40 7.23
CA ALA A 290 -6.35 -18.50 7.79
C ALA A 290 -7.06 -19.12 9.02
N PRO A 291 -6.96 -20.45 9.24
CA PRO A 291 -7.59 -21.12 10.37
C PRO A 291 -6.94 -20.68 11.69
N LEU A 292 -7.62 -19.79 12.41
CA LEU A 292 -7.24 -19.30 13.73
C LEU A 292 -8.42 -19.40 14.69
N ASP A 293 -8.14 -19.41 15.99
CA ASP A 293 -9.18 -19.42 17.03
C ASP A 293 -10.09 -18.20 16.87
N LEU A 294 -11.39 -18.45 16.75
CA LEU A 294 -12.40 -17.42 16.54
C LEU A 294 -12.50 -16.50 17.76
N THR A 295 -12.33 -17.06 18.96
CA THR A 295 -12.43 -16.34 20.24
C THR A 295 -11.40 -15.22 20.32
N GLN A 296 -10.14 -15.55 20.02
CA GLN A 296 -9.04 -14.56 20.06
C GLN A 296 -9.21 -13.44 19.03
N GLN A 297 -9.77 -13.77 17.86
CA GLN A 297 -10.05 -12.81 16.79
C GLN A 297 -11.21 -11.88 17.14
N LEU A 298 -12.29 -12.40 17.74
CA LEU A 298 -13.42 -11.62 18.24
C LEU A 298 -12.98 -10.64 19.33
N ASP A 299 -12.28 -11.14 20.35
CA ASP A 299 -11.78 -10.31 21.46
C ASP A 299 -10.90 -9.15 20.95
N PHE A 300 -9.99 -9.45 20.01
CA PHE A 300 -9.12 -8.42 19.43
C PHE A 300 -9.91 -7.43 18.57
N TYR A 301 -10.91 -7.91 17.82
CA TYR A 301 -11.79 -7.04 17.06
C TYR A 301 -12.60 -6.12 17.97
N GLU A 302 -13.16 -6.61 19.08
CA GLU A 302 -13.90 -5.79 20.05
C GLU A 302 -13.05 -4.66 20.65
N LEU A 303 -11.78 -4.95 20.94
CA LEU A 303 -10.79 -3.99 21.45
C LEU A 303 -10.51 -2.82 20.50
N ILE A 304 -10.72 -2.97 19.18
CA ILE A 304 -10.50 -1.91 18.20
C ILE A 304 -11.62 -0.86 18.33
N ASP A 305 -11.26 0.34 18.80
CA ASP A 305 -12.19 1.45 19.06
C ASP A 305 -12.12 2.57 18.00
N ASN A 306 -11.47 2.29 16.86
CA ASN A 306 -11.22 3.22 15.75
C ASN A 306 -10.38 4.46 16.14
N LYS A 307 -9.71 4.43 17.30
CA LYS A 307 -9.02 5.60 17.87
C LYS A 307 -7.62 5.27 18.37
N ASN A 308 -7.41 4.10 18.97
CA ASN A 308 -6.13 3.70 19.51
C ASN A 308 -5.18 3.21 18.42
N SER A 309 -3.89 3.52 18.58
CA SER A 309 -2.83 2.93 17.75
C SER A 309 -2.69 1.43 18.04
N LEU A 310 -2.06 0.68 17.13
CA LEU A 310 -1.69 -0.70 17.39
C LEU A 310 -0.88 -0.83 18.69
N PHE A 311 0.03 0.10 18.95
CA PHE A 311 0.81 0.14 20.18
C PHE A 311 -0.05 0.25 21.44
N ASP A 312 -1.06 1.13 21.43
CA ASP A 312 -1.98 1.28 22.57
C ASP A 312 -2.87 0.05 22.78
N LEU A 313 -3.27 -0.62 21.70
CA LEU A 313 -4.02 -1.88 21.77
C LEU A 313 -3.18 -3.00 22.37
N LEU A 314 -1.92 -3.13 21.93
CA LEU A 314 -0.97 -4.10 22.48
C LEU A 314 -0.55 -3.77 23.92
N ARG A 315 -0.62 -2.51 24.34
CA ARG A 315 -0.43 -2.13 25.75
C ARG A 315 -1.59 -2.60 26.64
N LYS A 316 -2.82 -2.55 26.13
CA LYS A 316 -4.01 -3.05 26.85
C LYS A 316 -4.05 -4.57 26.91
N ARG A 317 -3.64 -5.24 25.82
CA ARG A 317 -3.52 -6.70 25.74
C ARG A 317 -2.11 -7.06 25.24
N PRO A 318 -1.14 -7.31 26.14
CA PRO A 318 0.21 -7.67 25.74
C PRO A 318 0.17 -8.99 24.97
N MET A 319 0.55 -8.92 23.70
CA MET A 319 0.68 -10.08 22.82
C MET A 319 2.02 -10.01 22.10
N ASN A 320 2.66 -11.16 21.91
CA ASN A 320 3.86 -11.26 21.09
C ASN A 320 3.51 -11.19 19.60
N LYS A 321 4.53 -10.98 18.75
CA LYS A 321 4.36 -10.88 17.30
C LYS A 321 3.67 -12.12 16.71
N VAL A 322 3.99 -13.31 17.24
CA VAL A 322 3.39 -14.58 16.83
C VAL A 322 1.88 -14.63 17.11
N GLY A 323 1.40 -13.98 18.17
CA GLY A 323 -0.02 -13.97 18.54
C GLY A 323 -0.86 -12.95 17.78
N TRP A 324 -0.38 -11.71 17.63
CA TRP A 324 -1.21 -10.64 17.06
C TRP A 324 -1.14 -10.54 15.53
N VAL A 325 -0.01 -10.89 14.90
CA VAL A 325 0.16 -10.77 13.44
C VAL A 325 -0.87 -11.61 12.67
N PRO A 326 -1.09 -12.90 12.98
CA PRO A 326 -2.05 -13.70 12.23
C PRO A 326 -3.50 -13.21 12.41
N ILE A 327 -3.84 -12.76 13.62
CA ILE A 327 -5.17 -12.18 13.92
C ILE A 327 -5.39 -10.94 13.07
N LEU A 328 -4.42 -10.01 13.08
CA LEU A 328 -4.55 -8.76 12.33
C LEU A 328 -4.53 -9.00 10.82
N PHE A 329 -3.72 -9.94 10.34
CA PHE A 329 -3.70 -10.37 8.94
C PHE A 329 -5.09 -10.84 8.50
N ASN A 330 -5.75 -11.70 9.27
CA ASN A 330 -7.12 -12.14 8.98
C ASN A 330 -8.11 -10.98 8.97
N LEU A 331 -8.05 -10.08 9.96
CA LEU A 331 -8.95 -8.93 10.04
C LEU A 331 -8.79 -7.96 8.86
N VAL A 332 -7.55 -7.74 8.41
CA VAL A 332 -7.26 -6.84 7.27
C VAL A 332 -7.59 -7.52 5.94
N SER A 333 -7.16 -8.78 5.74
CA SER A 333 -7.40 -9.54 4.50
C SER A 333 -8.89 -9.83 4.26
N CYS A 334 -9.66 -10.13 5.31
CA CYS A 334 -11.12 -10.29 5.25
C CYS A 334 -11.87 -8.94 5.14
N GLY A 335 -11.15 -7.80 5.12
CA GLY A 335 -11.73 -6.47 4.97
C GLY A 335 -12.60 -6.04 6.16
N LEU A 336 -12.35 -6.57 7.36
CA LEU A 336 -13.03 -6.17 8.60
C LEU A 336 -12.39 -4.91 9.18
N VAL A 337 -11.07 -4.80 9.06
CA VAL A 337 -10.26 -3.70 9.59
C VAL A 337 -9.46 -3.04 8.46
N GLN A 338 -9.31 -1.73 8.53
CA GLN A 338 -8.44 -0.94 7.67
C GLN A 338 -7.36 -0.29 8.53
N VAL A 339 -6.11 -0.41 8.07
CA VAL A 339 -4.97 0.32 8.64
C VAL A 339 -4.99 1.74 8.10
N THR A 340 -4.91 2.73 8.98
CA THR A 340 -4.80 4.15 8.60
C THR A 340 -3.65 4.82 9.32
N ASP A 341 -2.84 5.57 8.55
CA ASP A 341 -1.79 6.46 9.05
C ASP A 341 -2.35 7.84 9.46
N GLN A 342 -3.66 8.07 9.28
CA GLN A 342 -4.28 9.29 9.75
C GLN A 342 -4.37 9.28 11.27
N ALA A 343 -3.56 10.14 11.91
CA ALA A 343 -3.69 10.44 13.32
C ALA A 343 -5.18 10.65 13.66
N PRO A 344 -5.71 10.01 14.71
CA PRO A 344 -7.09 10.21 15.12
C PRO A 344 -7.34 11.72 15.26
N GLN A 345 -8.51 12.23 14.86
CA GLN A 345 -8.88 13.64 15.13
C GLN A 345 -8.65 14.04 16.60
N GLN A 346 -8.76 13.07 17.52
CA GLN A 346 -8.47 13.25 18.94
C GLN A 346 -7.01 13.64 19.20
N SER A 347 -6.04 13.14 18.43
CA SER A 347 -4.63 13.54 18.56
C SER A 347 -4.40 14.99 18.12
N ARG A 348 -5.13 15.50 17.13
CA ARG A 348 -5.05 16.92 16.75
C ARG A 348 -5.59 17.82 17.85
N LEU A 349 -6.77 17.51 18.39
CA LEU A 349 -7.35 18.26 19.50
C LEU A 349 -6.54 18.11 20.79
N ALA A 350 -5.98 16.93 21.07
CA ALA A 350 -5.10 16.68 22.22
C ALA A 350 -3.78 17.45 22.12
N ASN A 351 -3.20 17.55 20.93
CA ASN A 351 -2.01 18.37 20.69
C ASN A 351 -2.31 19.87 20.87
N LEU A 352 -3.50 20.34 20.46
CA LEU A 352 -3.95 21.71 20.73
C LEU A 352 -4.16 21.95 22.23
N LYS A 353 -4.67 20.96 22.98
CA LYS A 353 -4.78 21.02 24.45
C LYS A 353 -3.41 21.14 25.12
N ALA A 354 -2.41 20.39 24.64
CA ALA A 354 -1.04 20.47 25.15
C ALA A 354 -0.41 21.86 24.96
N LEU A 355 -0.89 22.64 23.97
CA LEU A 355 -0.51 24.03 23.73
C LEU A 355 -1.31 25.06 24.55
N GLY A 356 -2.18 24.61 25.47
CA GLY A 356 -2.98 25.49 26.33
C GLY A 356 -4.19 26.13 25.64
N ILE A 357 -4.62 25.61 24.48
CA ILE A 357 -5.78 26.13 23.77
C ILE A 357 -7.07 25.63 24.46
N ASP A 358 -7.92 26.56 24.85
CA ASP A 358 -9.19 26.28 25.52
C ASP A 358 -10.20 25.61 24.55
N GLU A 359 -10.39 24.31 24.74
CA GLU A 359 -11.35 23.51 23.97
C GLU A 359 -12.79 24.04 24.12
N THR A 360 -13.13 24.60 25.29
CA THR A 360 -14.49 25.09 25.55
C THR A 360 -14.82 26.30 24.69
N ALA A 361 -13.86 27.20 24.48
CA ALA A 361 -14.00 28.34 23.57
C ALA A 361 -14.19 27.88 22.11
N ILE A 362 -13.41 26.90 21.65
CA ILE A 362 -13.55 26.32 20.30
C ILE A 362 -14.94 25.66 20.12
N GLN A 363 -15.40 24.95 21.14
CA GLN A 363 -16.72 24.34 21.13
C GLN A 363 -17.83 25.39 21.12
N GLN A 364 -17.67 26.52 21.82
CA GLN A 364 -18.63 27.63 21.78
C GLN A 364 -18.72 28.26 20.39
N VAL A 365 -17.58 28.51 19.72
CA VAL A 365 -17.56 29.00 18.33
C VAL A 365 -18.28 28.01 17.41
N THR A 366 -17.96 26.72 17.54
CA THR A 366 -18.58 25.67 16.72
C THR A 366 -20.10 25.61 16.95
N LYS A 367 -20.56 25.73 18.19
CA LYS A 367 -21.99 25.78 18.52
C LYS A 367 -22.71 26.96 17.88
N ASN A 368 -22.07 28.12 17.77
CA ASN A 368 -22.68 29.30 17.13
C ASN A 368 -22.81 29.15 15.61
N LEU A 369 -21.92 28.36 14.99
CA LEU A 369 -21.95 28.13 13.54
C LEU A 369 -23.00 27.08 13.13
N LEU A 370 -23.40 26.20 14.06
CA LEU A 370 -24.30 25.08 13.80
C LEU A 370 -25.72 25.34 14.32
N ARG A 371 -26.73 24.88 13.59
CA ARG A 371 -28.11 24.83 14.08
C ARG A 371 -28.27 23.66 15.05
N PRO A 372 -28.70 23.87 16.32
CA PRO A 372 -28.79 22.80 17.33
C PRO A 372 -29.72 21.65 16.94
N GLU A 373 -30.81 21.94 16.21
CA GLU A 373 -31.81 20.93 15.88
C GLU A 373 -31.31 19.91 14.86
N THR A 374 -30.43 20.34 13.94
CA THR A 374 -29.97 19.55 12.78
C THR A 374 -28.48 19.18 12.84
N GLY A 375 -27.66 19.90 13.61
CA GLY A 375 -26.22 19.65 13.72
C GLY A 375 -25.39 20.03 12.49
N ILE A 376 -25.91 20.92 11.63
CA ILE A 376 -25.27 21.41 10.40
C ILE A 376 -25.17 22.92 10.41
N LEU A 377 -24.38 23.50 9.50
CA LEU A 377 -24.13 24.95 9.47
C LEU A 377 -25.41 25.77 9.31
N THR A 378 -25.47 26.90 10.00
CA THR A 378 -26.49 27.93 9.75
C THR A 378 -26.30 28.52 8.35
N TYR A 379 -27.35 29.15 7.81
CA TYR A 379 -27.28 29.79 6.49
C TYR A 379 -26.12 30.80 6.38
N HIS A 380 -26.00 31.70 7.36
CA HIS A 380 -24.94 32.71 7.37
C HIS A 380 -23.55 32.09 7.45
N ALA A 381 -23.37 31.07 8.31
CA ALA A 381 -22.09 30.36 8.40
C ALA A 381 -21.76 29.63 7.09
N PHE A 382 -22.75 29.00 6.45
CA PHE A 382 -22.57 28.33 5.17
C PHE A 382 -22.14 29.29 4.07
N ILE A 383 -22.81 30.45 3.93
CA ILE A 383 -22.44 31.46 2.93
C ILE A 383 -21.03 32.01 3.19
N TYR A 384 -20.67 32.25 4.45
CA TYR A 384 -19.32 32.65 4.82
C TYR A 384 -18.27 31.63 4.35
N PHE A 385 -18.49 30.33 4.62
CA PHE A 385 -17.54 29.32 4.19
C PHE A 385 -17.52 29.10 2.67
N LEU A 386 -18.64 29.32 1.98
CA LEU A 386 -18.70 29.29 0.53
C LEU A 386 -17.85 30.40 -0.09
N ASP A 387 -17.94 31.61 0.47
CA ASP A 387 -17.08 32.74 0.08
C ASP A 387 -15.59 32.43 0.32
N GLN A 388 -15.25 31.85 1.48
CA GLN A 388 -13.87 31.42 1.76
C GLN A 388 -13.36 30.35 0.78
N GLU A 389 -14.20 29.41 0.36
CA GLU A 389 -13.81 28.40 -0.62
C GLU A 389 -13.65 29.01 -2.03
N TYR A 390 -14.50 29.97 -2.38
CA TYR A 390 -14.36 30.73 -3.63
C TYR A 390 -13.05 31.53 -3.66
N LEU A 391 -12.67 32.18 -2.57
CA LEU A 391 -11.36 32.84 -2.46
C LEU A 391 -10.21 31.85 -2.66
N ARG A 392 -10.31 30.62 -2.11
CA ARG A 392 -9.28 29.59 -2.35
C ARG A 392 -9.17 29.22 -3.82
N TYR A 393 -10.29 29.16 -4.53
CA TYR A 393 -10.28 28.98 -5.97
C TYR A 393 -9.59 30.16 -6.68
N GLU A 394 -9.92 31.41 -6.34
CA GLU A 394 -9.31 32.58 -6.98
C GLU A 394 -7.78 32.66 -6.78
N TYR A 395 -7.29 32.31 -5.59
CA TYR A 395 -5.86 32.40 -5.28
C TYR A 395 -5.05 31.15 -5.68
N PHE A 396 -5.63 29.96 -5.59
CA PHE A 396 -4.91 28.69 -5.78
C PHE A 396 -5.38 27.88 -6.99
N ASN A 397 -6.41 28.35 -7.70
CA ASN A 397 -7.05 27.65 -8.82
C ASN A 397 -7.47 26.21 -8.49
N LEU A 398 -7.85 25.98 -7.23
CA LEU A 398 -8.35 24.69 -6.76
C LEU A 398 -9.85 24.58 -7.08
N PRO A 399 -10.27 23.59 -7.87
CA PRO A 399 -11.67 23.45 -8.25
C PRO A 399 -12.54 23.10 -7.04
N PHE A 400 -13.78 23.53 -7.02
CA PHE A 400 -14.74 23.08 -6.01
C PHE A 400 -16.14 22.98 -6.60
N SER A 401 -16.94 22.10 -5.99
CA SER A 401 -18.34 21.92 -6.39
C SER A 401 -19.28 22.36 -5.27
N LEU A 402 -20.40 22.93 -5.68
CA LEU A 402 -21.52 23.30 -4.84
C LEU A 402 -22.71 22.40 -5.16
N LEU A 403 -23.22 21.72 -4.13
CA LEU A 403 -24.48 20.98 -4.19
C LEU A 403 -25.55 21.80 -3.49
N ILE A 404 -26.69 22.02 -4.13
CA ILE A 404 -27.89 22.55 -3.48
C ILE A 404 -29.00 21.51 -3.65
N PHE A 405 -29.64 21.13 -2.56
CA PHE A 405 -30.63 20.06 -2.58
C PHE A 405 -31.82 20.35 -1.67
N SER A 406 -32.95 19.75 -2.03
CA SER A 406 -34.20 19.84 -1.27
C SER A 406 -34.66 18.44 -0.90
N MET A 407 -35.21 18.31 0.32
CA MET A 407 -35.80 17.06 0.78
C MET A 407 -37.20 17.31 1.31
N GLY A 408 -38.15 16.49 0.89
CA GLY A 408 -39.53 16.60 1.31
C GLY A 408 -40.26 15.26 1.22
N MET A 409 -41.51 15.26 1.67
CA MET A 409 -42.38 14.09 1.62
C MET A 409 -43.45 14.34 0.55
N ARG A 410 -43.57 13.42 -0.41
CA ARG A 410 -44.66 13.42 -1.38
C ARG A 410 -45.93 12.97 -0.69
N LYS A 411 -46.95 13.84 -0.68
CA LYS A 411 -48.31 13.49 -0.31
C LYS A 411 -49.21 13.59 -1.52
N THR A 412 -50.04 12.59 -1.71
CA THR A 412 -51.15 12.61 -2.66
C THR A 412 -52.32 13.31 -2.01
N ASN A 413 -52.72 14.45 -2.55
CA ASN A 413 -53.91 15.16 -2.11
C ASN A 413 -55.16 14.40 -2.58
N ALA A 414 -56.30 14.60 -1.90
CA ALA A 414 -57.57 13.95 -2.24
C ALA A 414 -58.05 14.22 -3.69
N ALA A 415 -57.54 15.27 -4.34
CA ALA A 415 -57.81 15.63 -5.74
C ALA A 415 -56.80 15.04 -6.76
N GLY A 416 -55.94 14.10 -6.35
CA GLY A 416 -54.97 13.44 -7.23
C GLY A 416 -53.67 14.22 -7.51
N GLY A 417 -53.54 15.46 -6.99
CA GLY A 417 -52.31 16.24 -7.07
C GLY A 417 -51.24 15.73 -6.10
N THR A 418 -50.00 15.58 -6.56
CA THR A 418 -48.86 15.27 -5.69
C THR A 418 -48.25 16.57 -5.16
N SER A 419 -48.32 16.79 -3.85
CA SER A 419 -47.66 17.91 -3.17
C SER A 419 -46.39 17.41 -2.47
N VAL A 420 -45.39 18.29 -2.30
CA VAL A 420 -44.17 17.99 -1.54
C VAL A 420 -44.17 18.85 -0.29
N GLU A 421 -44.32 18.21 0.87
CA GLU A 421 -44.26 18.87 2.18
C GLU A 421 -42.84 18.79 2.76
N ALA A 422 -42.50 19.74 3.64
CA ALA A 422 -41.23 19.72 4.34
C ALA A 422 -41.13 18.49 5.27
N LEU A 423 -39.92 17.93 5.37
CA LEU A 423 -39.66 16.85 6.31
C LEU A 423 -39.76 17.37 7.75
N GLN A 424 -40.28 16.52 8.63
CA GLN A 424 -40.20 16.74 10.07
C GLN A 424 -38.74 16.80 10.53
N MET A 425 -38.48 17.56 11.60
CA MET A 425 -37.13 17.81 12.12
C MET A 425 -36.36 16.52 12.43
N LEU A 426 -37.02 15.48 12.93
CA LEU A 426 -36.39 14.17 13.19
C LEU A 426 -35.90 13.50 11.90
N GLY A 427 -36.69 13.58 10.82
CA GLY A 427 -36.32 13.07 9.50
C GLY A 427 -35.14 13.85 8.91
N VAL A 428 -35.14 15.18 9.05
CA VAL A 428 -34.00 16.03 8.65
C VAL A 428 -32.74 15.66 9.42
N ARG A 429 -32.82 15.52 10.75
CA ARG A 429 -31.67 15.12 11.58
C ARG A 429 -31.08 13.78 11.16
N ARG A 430 -31.92 12.78 10.92
CA ARG A 430 -31.47 11.45 10.45
C ARG A 430 -30.88 11.51 9.05
N ALA A 431 -31.45 12.31 8.15
CA ALA A 431 -30.87 12.55 6.83
C ALA A 431 -29.47 13.17 6.93
N MET A 432 -29.31 14.20 7.77
CA MET A 432 -28.01 14.84 7.99
C MET A 432 -26.98 13.90 8.61
N GLN A 433 -27.38 13.04 9.55
CA GLN A 433 -26.49 12.00 10.10
C GLN A 433 -26.01 11.04 9.01
N ARG A 434 -26.92 10.56 8.15
CA ARG A 434 -26.56 9.68 7.03
C ARG A 434 -25.66 10.35 6.01
N ILE A 435 -25.94 11.60 5.65
CA ILE A 435 -25.06 12.40 4.78
C ILE A 435 -23.68 12.54 5.43
N GLY A 436 -23.63 12.74 6.75
CA GLY A 436 -22.41 12.81 7.55
C GLY A 436 -21.51 11.57 7.45
N LEU A 437 -22.09 10.38 7.29
CA LEU A 437 -21.34 9.12 7.14
C LEU A 437 -20.74 8.94 5.73
N VAL A 438 -21.31 9.62 4.74
CA VAL A 438 -20.95 9.46 3.32
C VAL A 438 -19.98 10.53 2.86
N LYS A 439 -20.16 11.77 3.34
CA LYS A 439 -19.32 12.92 3.00
C LYS A 439 -17.93 12.82 3.65
N ARG A 440 -16.96 13.53 3.10
CA ARG A 440 -15.64 13.70 3.72
C ARG A 440 -15.76 14.66 4.90
N GLN A 441 -14.77 14.63 5.79
CA GLN A 441 -14.74 15.55 6.92
C GLN A 441 -14.61 17.02 6.49
N VAL A 442 -13.89 17.26 5.39
CA VAL A 442 -13.68 18.61 4.80
C VAL A 442 -14.92 19.15 4.09
N ASP A 443 -15.86 18.28 3.70
CA ASP A 443 -17.10 18.69 3.04
C ASP A 443 -18.00 19.38 4.06
N GLN A 444 -18.53 20.54 3.72
CA GLN A 444 -19.30 21.36 4.64
C GLN A 444 -20.77 21.34 4.28
N VAL A 445 -21.63 20.95 5.22
CA VAL A 445 -23.09 20.88 5.01
C VAL A 445 -23.76 21.98 5.80
N GLY A 446 -24.68 22.71 5.17
CA GLY A 446 -25.42 23.80 5.80
C GLY A 446 -26.86 23.94 5.31
N HIS A 447 -27.62 24.71 6.08
CA HIS A 447 -28.93 25.18 5.69
C HIS A 447 -28.81 26.18 4.55
N TYR A 448 -29.69 26.07 3.55
CA TYR A 448 -29.74 26.97 2.42
C TYR A 448 -31.19 27.41 2.19
N GLU A 449 -31.51 28.67 2.48
CA GLU A 449 -32.90 29.16 2.45
C GLU A 449 -33.84 28.33 3.37
N THR A 450 -35.14 28.26 3.07
CA THR A 450 -36.17 27.74 4.01
C THR A 450 -36.24 26.21 4.09
N PHE A 451 -36.19 25.53 2.94
CA PHE A 451 -36.35 24.07 2.85
C PHE A 451 -35.26 23.39 2.04
N ASP A 452 -34.24 24.16 1.67
CA ASP A 452 -33.11 23.66 0.92
C ASP A 452 -31.88 23.57 1.84
N TYR A 453 -30.92 22.79 1.37
CA TYR A 453 -29.68 22.50 2.06
C TYR A 453 -28.57 22.54 1.02
N ALA A 454 -27.35 22.76 1.45
CA ALA A 454 -26.24 22.81 0.54
C ALA A 454 -24.99 22.15 1.10
N ILE A 455 -24.14 21.67 0.20
CA ILE A 455 -22.86 21.05 0.50
C ILE A 455 -21.77 21.71 -0.33
N ILE A 456 -20.71 22.18 0.34
CA ILE A 456 -19.48 22.64 -0.31
C ILE A 456 -18.53 21.44 -0.40
N LEU A 457 -18.02 21.15 -1.59
CA LEU A 457 -17.08 20.07 -1.87
C LEU A 457 -15.73 20.66 -2.34
N PRO A 458 -14.79 20.89 -1.42
CA PRO A 458 -13.45 21.35 -1.76
C PRO A 458 -12.72 20.36 -2.69
N ASN A 459 -11.91 20.87 -3.61
CA ASN A 459 -11.08 20.09 -4.52
C ASN A 459 -11.84 18.94 -5.22
N THR A 460 -13.02 19.25 -5.76
CA THR A 460 -13.93 18.27 -6.34
C THR A 460 -14.45 18.78 -7.68
N ASN A 461 -14.51 17.89 -8.68
CA ASN A 461 -14.99 18.17 -10.03
C ASN A 461 -16.47 17.76 -10.22
N SER A 462 -17.09 18.16 -11.34
CA SER A 462 -18.53 17.95 -11.57
C SER A 462 -18.92 16.47 -11.59
N MET A 463 -18.06 15.61 -12.14
CA MET A 463 -18.28 14.15 -12.16
C MET A 463 -18.27 13.54 -10.76
N ALA A 464 -17.25 13.85 -9.94
CA ALA A 464 -17.13 13.34 -8.59
C ALA A 464 -18.23 13.89 -7.66
N ALA A 465 -18.60 15.16 -7.84
CA ALA A 465 -19.71 15.79 -7.14
C ALA A 465 -21.06 15.13 -7.48
N GLY A 466 -21.31 14.85 -8.76
CA GLY A 466 -22.47 14.08 -9.21
C GLY A 466 -22.50 12.65 -8.64
N ALA A 467 -21.36 11.97 -8.59
CA ALA A 467 -21.26 10.64 -7.97
C ALA A 467 -21.57 10.68 -6.47
N LEU A 468 -21.08 11.69 -5.74
CA LEU A 468 -21.40 11.89 -4.33
C LEU A 468 -22.89 12.17 -4.13
N ALA A 469 -23.50 13.04 -4.94
CA ALA A 469 -24.93 13.33 -4.89
C ALA A 469 -25.77 12.06 -5.08
N ASN A 470 -25.43 11.22 -6.06
CA ASN A 470 -26.11 9.93 -6.28
C ASN A 470 -25.93 8.98 -5.08
N ARG A 471 -24.73 8.91 -4.50
CA ARG A 471 -24.47 8.09 -3.31
C ARG A 471 -25.30 8.56 -2.11
N ILE A 472 -25.42 9.88 -1.91
CA ILE A 472 -26.30 10.46 -0.88
C ILE A 472 -27.76 10.04 -1.13
N VAL A 473 -28.24 10.14 -2.37
CA VAL A 473 -29.60 9.70 -2.73
C VAL A 473 -29.82 8.23 -2.36
N SER A 474 -28.89 7.33 -2.70
CA SER A 474 -29.01 5.90 -2.37
C SER A 474 -29.11 5.66 -0.86
N VAL A 475 -28.24 6.29 -0.06
CA VAL A 475 -28.21 6.11 1.41
C VAL A 475 -29.46 6.72 2.08
N LEU A 476 -30.02 7.79 1.54
CA LEU A 476 -31.26 8.36 2.06
C LEU A 476 -32.47 7.47 1.77
N LEU A 477 -32.46 6.69 0.69
CA LEU A 477 -33.56 5.80 0.30
C LEU A 477 -33.48 4.39 0.90
N GLU A 478 -32.30 3.96 1.30
CA GLU A 478 -32.03 2.61 1.82
C GLU A 478 -32.94 2.24 3.01
N ALA A 479 -33.23 3.20 3.90
CA ALA A 479 -34.11 3.01 5.04
C ALA A 479 -34.98 4.25 5.29
N PRO A 480 -36.19 4.11 5.83
CA PRO A 480 -37.06 5.26 6.08
C PRO A 480 -36.43 6.22 7.10
N LEU A 481 -36.65 7.53 6.92
CA LEU A 481 -36.13 8.56 7.83
C LEU A 481 -36.98 8.73 9.10
N SER A 482 -38.25 8.30 9.09
CA SER A 482 -39.15 8.28 10.26
C SER A 482 -40.02 7.02 10.23
N SER A 483 -40.52 6.59 11.39
CA SER A 483 -41.41 5.42 11.50
C SER A 483 -42.66 5.54 10.64
N ASP A 484 -43.14 6.77 10.47
CA ASP A 484 -44.42 7.08 9.83
C ASP A 484 -44.26 7.39 8.34
N MET A 485 -43.08 7.12 7.76
CA MET A 485 -42.75 7.48 6.38
C MET A 485 -42.22 6.27 5.61
N ASP A 486 -42.80 6.02 4.44
CA ASP A 486 -42.23 5.10 3.47
C ASP A 486 -41.07 5.77 2.72
N SER A 487 -39.93 5.11 2.56
CA SER A 487 -38.79 5.56 1.77
C SER A 487 -39.18 5.99 0.35
N ARG A 488 -40.23 5.38 -0.23
CA ARG A 488 -40.72 5.71 -1.59
C ARG A 488 -41.42 7.06 -1.67
N SER A 489 -41.93 7.57 -0.56
CA SER A 489 -42.56 8.89 -0.47
C SER A 489 -41.55 10.04 -0.42
N LEU A 490 -40.25 9.74 -0.26
CA LEU A 490 -39.21 10.76 -0.14
C LEU A 490 -38.94 11.45 -1.48
N ALA A 491 -39.26 12.74 -1.57
CA ALA A 491 -38.86 13.62 -2.66
C ALA A 491 -37.45 14.16 -2.39
N LEU A 492 -36.55 13.87 -3.33
CA LEU A 492 -35.17 14.34 -3.31
C LEU A 492 -34.87 15.01 -4.64
N ALA A 493 -34.29 16.21 -4.59
CA ALA A 493 -33.83 16.94 -5.76
C ALA A 493 -32.48 17.60 -5.45
N PHE A 494 -31.46 17.32 -6.26
CA PHE A 494 -30.09 17.77 -6.12
C PHE A 494 -29.66 18.50 -7.39
N GLY A 495 -29.15 19.71 -7.22
CA GLY A 495 -28.45 20.46 -8.25
C GLY A 495 -26.97 20.56 -7.91
N VAL A 496 -26.12 20.23 -8.88
CA VAL A 496 -24.66 20.29 -8.75
C VAL A 496 -24.14 21.37 -9.68
N ALA A 497 -23.29 22.26 -9.21
CA ALA A 497 -22.52 23.16 -10.08
C ALA A 497 -21.05 23.17 -9.62
N THR A 498 -20.13 23.38 -10.55
CA THR A 498 -18.69 23.29 -10.29
C THR A 498 -17.96 24.48 -10.90
N VAL A 499 -17.00 25.01 -10.15
CA VAL A 499 -16.03 25.99 -10.66
C VAL A 499 -14.68 25.27 -10.83
N PRO A 500 -13.98 25.44 -11.96
CA PRO A 500 -14.29 26.29 -13.10
C PRO A 500 -15.16 25.65 -14.20
N GLU A 501 -15.55 24.38 -14.06
CA GLU A 501 -16.12 23.59 -15.17
C GLU A 501 -17.45 24.13 -15.72
N ASP A 502 -18.37 24.56 -14.85
CA ASP A 502 -19.71 25.04 -15.23
C ASP A 502 -19.77 26.58 -15.29
N CYS A 503 -18.91 27.26 -14.51
CA CYS A 503 -18.82 28.72 -14.40
C CYS A 503 -17.55 29.11 -13.62
N GLN A 504 -17.21 30.40 -13.61
CA GLN A 504 -16.06 30.95 -12.87
C GLN A 504 -16.46 31.92 -11.76
N GLU A 505 -17.66 32.51 -11.82
CA GLU A 505 -18.13 33.51 -10.85
C GLU A 505 -19.04 32.87 -9.79
N LEU A 506 -18.94 33.33 -8.55
CA LEU A 506 -19.67 32.77 -7.40
C LEU A 506 -21.20 32.88 -7.54
N ASP A 507 -21.70 34.01 -8.01
CA ASP A 507 -23.14 34.26 -8.22
C ASP A 507 -23.73 33.32 -9.28
N LYS A 508 -22.98 33.08 -10.37
CA LYS A 508 -23.33 32.13 -11.43
C LYS A 508 -23.31 30.70 -10.90
N LEU A 509 -22.33 30.32 -10.08
CA LEU A 509 -22.26 29.00 -9.44
C LEU A 509 -23.53 28.71 -8.64
N ILE A 510 -23.91 29.63 -7.75
CA ILE A 510 -25.12 29.51 -6.93
C ILE A 510 -26.36 29.41 -7.82
N THR A 511 -26.46 30.30 -8.82
CA THR A 511 -27.62 30.34 -9.73
C THR A 511 -27.77 29.04 -10.52
N LEU A 512 -26.67 28.48 -11.01
CA LEU A 512 -26.66 27.21 -11.75
C LEU A 512 -27.04 26.03 -10.87
N ALA A 513 -26.49 25.94 -9.66
CA ALA A 513 -26.86 24.89 -8.72
C ALA A 513 -28.36 24.96 -8.36
N LYS A 514 -28.91 26.17 -8.15
CA LYS A 514 -30.34 26.37 -7.90
C LYS A 514 -31.19 25.92 -9.10
N ARG A 515 -30.85 26.35 -10.31
CA ARG A 515 -31.59 25.96 -11.54
C ARG A 515 -31.52 24.45 -11.79
N ALA A 516 -30.37 23.82 -11.55
CA ALA A 516 -30.20 22.37 -11.66
C ALA A 516 -31.11 21.62 -10.67
N ARG A 517 -31.15 22.08 -9.42
CA ARG A 517 -32.06 21.53 -8.41
C ARG A 517 -33.52 21.72 -8.80
N ASP A 518 -33.90 22.88 -9.31
CA ASP A 518 -35.30 23.16 -9.71
C ASP A 518 -35.72 22.27 -10.89
N ARG A 519 -34.80 22.01 -11.83
CA ARG A 519 -35.00 21.01 -12.89
C ARG A 519 -35.11 19.59 -12.32
N ALA A 520 -34.34 19.24 -11.29
CA ALA A 520 -34.46 17.95 -10.60
C ALA A 520 -35.79 17.79 -9.84
N LYS A 521 -36.40 18.89 -9.36
CA LYS A 521 -37.74 18.88 -8.74
C LYS A 521 -38.84 18.52 -9.75
N GLN A 522 -38.67 18.94 -11.01
CA GLN A 522 -39.65 18.74 -12.09
C GLN A 522 -39.39 17.47 -12.91
N GLY A 523 -38.13 17.01 -12.97
CA GLY A 523 -37.70 15.87 -13.76
C GLY A 523 -37.86 14.52 -13.04
N GLN A 524 -37.60 13.44 -13.80
CA GLN A 524 -37.47 12.10 -13.21
C GLN A 524 -36.11 11.89 -12.52
N ASN A 525 -35.08 12.62 -12.97
CA ASN A 525 -33.73 12.53 -12.40
C ASN A 525 -33.63 13.35 -11.12
N ARG A 526 -33.24 12.68 -10.02
CA ARG A 526 -33.07 13.30 -8.70
C ARG A 526 -31.80 14.13 -8.59
N VAL A 527 -30.84 13.94 -9.48
CA VAL A 527 -29.57 14.67 -9.54
C VAL A 527 -29.42 15.26 -10.95
N VAL A 528 -29.15 16.56 -11.03
CA VAL A 528 -28.91 17.29 -12.28
C VAL A 528 -27.63 18.10 -12.15
N LEU A 529 -26.78 18.08 -13.18
CA LEU A 529 -25.55 18.87 -13.23
C LEU A 529 -25.80 20.23 -13.88
N GLY A 530 -25.03 21.25 -13.48
CA GLY A 530 -25.17 22.63 -13.92
C GLY A 530 -25.01 22.78 -15.43
N ARG A 531 -24.00 22.13 -16.01
CA ARG A 531 -23.82 22.01 -17.48
C ARG A 531 -25.03 21.48 -18.23
N ASP A 532 -25.78 20.54 -17.65
CA ASP A 532 -26.94 19.94 -18.33
C ASP A 532 -28.11 20.93 -18.43
N VAL A 533 -28.14 21.94 -17.55
CA VAL A 533 -29.13 23.03 -17.54
C VAL A 533 -28.82 24.08 -18.60
N GLN A 534 -27.54 24.30 -18.90
CA GLN A 534 -27.11 25.27 -19.92
C GLN A 534 -27.26 24.73 -21.35
N ALA A 535 -27.25 23.41 -21.55
CA ALA A 535 -27.47 22.81 -22.86
C ALA A 535 -28.93 23.07 -23.34
N PRO A 536 -29.15 23.71 -24.51
CA PRO A 536 -30.49 23.93 -25.04
C PRO A 536 -31.19 22.58 -25.29
N GLN A 537 -32.43 22.45 -24.81
CA GLN A 537 -33.29 21.31 -25.13
C GLN A 537 -33.57 21.31 -26.64
N GLY A 538 -32.98 20.37 -27.38
CA GLY A 538 -33.36 20.11 -28.77
C GLY A 538 -32.23 19.76 -29.73
N GLN A 539 -31.57 18.62 -29.55
CA GLN A 539 -31.08 17.80 -30.67
C GLN A 539 -31.30 16.34 -30.31
N SER A 540 -32.48 15.82 -30.65
CA SER A 540 -32.61 14.40 -30.95
C SER A 540 -31.59 14.06 -32.03
N ALA A 541 -30.80 13.00 -31.82
CA ALA A 541 -29.88 12.49 -32.82
C ALA A 541 -30.62 12.34 -34.18
N PRO A 542 -30.02 12.75 -35.31
CA PRO A 542 -30.63 12.52 -36.61
C PRO A 542 -30.81 10.99 -36.81
N PRO A 543 -31.94 10.54 -37.36
CA PRO A 543 -32.16 9.11 -37.62
C PRO A 543 -31.07 8.57 -38.55
N PRO A 544 -30.67 7.30 -38.39
CA PRO A 544 -29.62 6.71 -39.22
C PRO A 544 -30.03 6.74 -40.71
N PRO A 545 -29.08 6.99 -41.62
CA PRO A 545 -29.37 7.05 -43.05
C PRO A 545 -29.91 5.71 -43.53
N GLN A 546 -31.02 5.75 -44.27
CA GLN A 546 -31.61 4.56 -44.89
C GLN A 546 -30.62 3.95 -45.89
N PRO A 547 -30.51 2.60 -45.96
CA PRO A 547 -29.66 1.95 -46.94
C PRO A 547 -30.14 2.26 -48.36
N PRO A 548 -29.22 2.38 -49.34
CA PRO A 548 -29.59 2.68 -50.71
C PRO A 548 -30.47 1.56 -51.30
N PRO A 549 -31.40 1.90 -52.20
CA PRO A 549 -32.27 0.92 -52.83
C PRO A 549 -31.43 -0.06 -53.64
N SER A 550 -31.63 -1.34 -53.37
CA SER A 550 -31.10 -2.45 -54.15
C SER A 550 -31.64 -2.34 -55.58
N TYR A 551 -30.74 -2.14 -56.54
CA TYR A 551 -31.00 -2.37 -57.95
C TYR A 551 -30.54 -3.77 -58.35
#